data_AF-A0A2V9DUR1-F1
#
_entry.id   AF-A0A2V9DUR1-F1
#
_cell.length_a   1.000
_cell.length_b   1.000
_cell.length_c   1.000
_cell.angle_alpha   90.00
_cell.angle_beta   90.00
_cell.angle_gamma   90.00
#
_symmetry.space_group_name_H-M   'P 1'
#
loop_
_entity.id
_entity.type
_entity.pdbx_description
1 polymer ?
#
loop_
_entity_poly.entity_id
_entity_poly.type
_entity_poly.pdbx_seq_one_letter_code
_entity_poly.pdbx_strand_id
1 'polypeptide(L)'
;LPEDRFEAFLSVPLLSRGRLVGVINLQHRDPHRYTDRQIRLISAVGLLVGAEIELARLESENLELSARLETRKIVERAKGIMQRDLKITEEEAYLTLQRESRQRGKSMKEIAESILLNEEIREVRDKPSSLRDQNKGR
;
A
#
# COMPACT_ATOMS: atom_id res chain seq x y z
N LEU A 1 -22.03 -36.24 -15.70
CA LEU A 1 -20.79 -35.94 -14.95
C LEU A 1 -20.78 -36.87 -13.74
N PRO A 2 -19.71 -37.61 -13.44
CA PRO A 2 -19.69 -38.39 -12.21
C PRO A 2 -19.67 -37.42 -11.04
N GLU A 3 -20.64 -37.54 -10.14
CA GLU A 3 -20.64 -36.80 -8.88
C GLU A 3 -19.44 -37.29 -8.06
N ASP A 4 -18.46 -36.41 -7.81
CA ASP A 4 -17.40 -36.68 -6.84
C ASP A 4 -18.05 -36.86 -5.46
N ARG A 5 -18.31 -38.11 -5.09
CA ARG A 5 -18.96 -38.48 -3.83
C ARG A 5 -17.91 -38.40 -2.71
N PHE A 6 -17.83 -37.25 -2.04
CA PHE A 6 -17.00 -37.08 -0.85
C PHE A 6 -17.71 -37.69 0.36
N GLU A 7 -17.10 -38.70 0.99
CA GLU A 7 -17.73 -39.43 2.10
C GLU A 7 -17.31 -38.92 3.49
N ALA A 8 -16.35 -38.00 3.57
CA ALA A 8 -15.98 -37.33 4.82
C ALA A 8 -15.52 -35.88 4.61
N PHE A 9 -15.99 -34.99 5.49
CA PHE A 9 -15.68 -33.57 5.49
C PHE A 9 -15.33 -33.09 6.91
N LEU A 10 -14.27 -32.30 7.04
CA LEU A 10 -13.93 -31.60 8.27
C LEU A 10 -13.68 -30.13 7.96
N SER A 11 -14.49 -29.26 8.55
CA SER A 11 -14.27 -27.81 8.53
C SER A 11 -13.58 -27.39 9.81
N VAL A 12 -12.48 -26.65 9.65
CA VAL A 12 -11.75 -26.06 10.77
C VAL A 12 -11.75 -24.54 10.63
N PRO A 13 -12.27 -23.80 11.62
CA PRO A 13 -12.29 -22.36 11.57
C PRO A 13 -10.87 -21.80 11.69
N LEU A 14 -10.57 -20.82 10.86
CA LEU A 14 -9.40 -19.97 10.99
C LEU A 14 -9.77 -18.83 11.93
N LEU A 15 -9.15 -18.81 13.11
CA LEU A 15 -9.48 -17.85 14.16
C LEU A 15 -8.28 -16.95 14.45
N SER A 16 -8.53 -15.64 14.54
CA SER A 16 -7.55 -14.67 15.03
C SER A 16 -8.17 -13.86 16.16
N ARG A 17 -7.56 -13.91 17.36
CA ARG A 17 -8.04 -13.20 18.57
C ARG A 17 -9.55 -13.38 18.83
N GLY A 18 -10.07 -14.59 18.63
CA GLY A 18 -11.49 -14.92 18.82
C GLY A 18 -12.43 -14.52 17.67
N ARG A 19 -11.92 -13.89 16.60
CA ARG A 19 -12.68 -13.58 15.38
C ARG A 19 -12.47 -14.65 14.31
N LEU A 20 -13.57 -15.09 13.68
CA LEU A 20 -13.51 -15.93 12.49
C LEU A 20 -12.96 -15.14 11.31
N VAL A 21 -11.83 -15.58 10.76
CA VAL A 21 -11.20 -14.98 9.57
C VAL A 21 -11.36 -15.84 8.33
N GLY A 22 -11.70 -17.12 8.48
CA GLY A 22 -11.93 -18.04 7.36
C GLY A 22 -12.20 -19.46 7.83
N VAL A 23 -12.24 -20.40 6.89
CA VAL A 23 -12.43 -21.84 7.18
C VAL A 23 -11.52 -22.65 6.28
N ILE A 24 -10.81 -23.63 6.84
CA ILE A 24 -10.14 -24.69 6.09
C ILE A 24 -11.09 -25.87 5.98
N ASN A 25 -11.24 -26.39 4.77
CA ASN A 25 -12.07 -27.55 4.48
C ASN A 25 -11.18 -28.72 4.06
N LEU A 26 -11.30 -29.84 4.77
CA LEU A 26 -10.61 -31.08 4.46
C LEU A 26 -11.62 -32.10 3.94
N GLN A 27 -11.42 -32.51 2.69
CA GLN A 27 -12.27 -33.47 1.98
C GLN A 27 -11.51 -34.78 1.78
N HIS A 28 -12.16 -35.91 2.09
CA HIS A 28 -11.67 -37.25 1.74
C HIS A 28 -12.66 -37.92 0.78
N ARG A 29 -12.12 -38.59 -0.25
CA ARG A 29 -12.90 -39.35 -1.23
C ARG A 29 -13.41 -40.68 -0.66
N ASP A 30 -12.66 -41.28 0.27
CA ASP A 30 -13.05 -42.50 0.98
C ASP A 30 -13.62 -42.19 2.37
N PRO A 31 -14.41 -43.10 2.99
CA PRO A 31 -14.88 -42.91 4.36
C PRO A 31 -13.71 -42.70 5.32
N HIS A 32 -13.67 -41.54 5.97
CA HIS A 32 -12.63 -41.19 6.93
C HIS A 32 -13.25 -40.68 8.23
N ARG A 33 -12.88 -41.28 9.36
CA ARG A 33 -13.24 -40.80 10.69
C ARG A 33 -12.06 -40.06 11.30
N TYR A 34 -12.15 -38.74 11.39
CA TYR A 34 -11.15 -37.93 12.07
C TYR A 34 -11.18 -38.22 13.57
N THR A 35 -10.02 -38.57 14.11
CA THR A 35 -9.81 -38.73 15.56
C THR A 35 -9.75 -37.37 16.25
N ASP A 36 -10.06 -37.32 17.55
CA ASP A 36 -9.95 -36.07 18.32
C ASP A 36 -8.53 -35.48 18.29
N ARG A 37 -7.50 -36.34 18.17
CA ARG A 37 -6.11 -35.89 18.03
C ARG A 37 -5.89 -35.15 16.70
N GLN A 38 -6.41 -35.69 15.60
CA GLN A 38 -6.33 -35.04 14.28
C GLN A 38 -7.11 -33.72 14.29
N ILE A 39 -8.33 -33.72 14.83
CA ILE A 39 -9.16 -32.51 14.94
C ILE A 39 -8.41 -31.44 15.75
N ARG A 40 -7.85 -31.79 16.93
CA ARG A 40 -7.07 -30.85 17.74
C ARG A 40 -5.85 -30.30 17.00
N LEU A 41 -5.13 -31.15 16.27
CA LEU A 41 -3.96 -30.73 15.50
C LEU A 41 -4.37 -29.72 14.42
N ILE A 42 -5.38 -30.04 13.63
CA ILE A 42 -5.83 -29.17 12.53
C ILE A 42 -6.42 -27.87 13.10
N SER A 43 -7.16 -27.92 14.22
CA SER A 43 -7.63 -26.73 14.93
C SER A 43 -6.49 -25.85 15.42
N ALA A 44 -5.40 -26.43 15.94
CA ALA A 44 -4.21 -25.66 16.32
C ALA A 44 -3.56 -24.98 15.11
N VAL A 45 -3.48 -25.68 13.98
CA VAL A 45 -3.04 -25.08 12.71
C VAL A 45 -3.99 -23.95 12.29
N GLY A 46 -5.30 -24.13 12.43
CA GLY A 46 -6.29 -23.10 12.10
C GLY A 46 -6.15 -21.81 12.92
N LEU A 47 -5.73 -21.91 14.19
CA LEU A 47 -5.39 -20.75 15.01
C LEU A 47 -4.14 -20.01 14.50
N LEU A 48 -3.09 -20.76 14.17
CA LEU A 48 -1.85 -20.18 13.63
C LEU A 48 -2.09 -19.51 12.28
N VAL A 49 -2.72 -20.22 11.35
CA VAL A 49 -3.06 -19.70 10.02
C VAL A 49 -4.02 -18.51 10.13
N GLY A 50 -5.00 -18.57 11.02
CA GLY A 50 -5.91 -17.45 11.25
C GLY A 50 -5.18 -16.20 11.72
N ALA A 51 -4.22 -16.33 12.63
CA ALA A 51 -3.39 -15.22 13.08
C ALA A 51 -2.55 -14.62 11.94
N GLU A 52 -1.90 -15.45 11.13
CA GLU A 52 -1.06 -15.00 10.01
C GLU A 52 -1.86 -14.31 8.90
N ILE A 53 -3.05 -14.83 8.55
CA ILE A 53 -3.94 -14.18 7.57
C ILE A 53 -4.32 -12.78 8.05
N GLU A 54 -4.65 -12.64 9.33
CA GLU A 54 -5.02 -11.34 9.87
C GLU A 54 -3.83 -10.37 9.93
N LEU A 55 -2.63 -10.87 10.26
CA LEU A 55 -1.41 -10.06 10.22
C LEU A 55 -1.15 -9.55 8.80
N ALA A 56 -1.15 -10.43 7.79
CA ALA A 56 -0.94 -10.04 6.40
C ALA A 56 -1.99 -9.01 5.92
N ARG A 57 -3.25 -9.16 6.34
CA ARG A 57 -4.31 -8.19 6.04
C ARG A 57 -3.99 -6.82 6.65
N LEU A 58 -3.60 -6.79 7.92
CA LEU A 58 -3.26 -5.55 8.63
C LEU A 58 -2.01 -4.88 8.06
N GLU A 59 -1.00 -5.66 7.68
CA GLU A 59 0.21 -5.13 7.02
C GLU A 59 -0.12 -4.51 5.67
N SER A 60 -0.95 -5.16 4.86
CA SER A 60 -1.43 -4.62 3.58
C SER A 60 -2.19 -3.31 3.77
N GLU A 61 -3.11 -3.27 4.75
CA GLU A 61 -3.87 -2.05 5.10
C GLU A 61 -2.94 -0.92 5.58
N ASN A 62 -1.93 -1.24 6.39
CA ASN A 62 -0.93 -0.29 6.85
C ASN A 62 -0.10 0.29 5.69
N LEU A 63 0.38 -0.57 4.79
CA LEU A 63 1.12 -0.16 3.60
C LEU A 63 0.29 0.74 2.69
N GLU A 64 -0.99 0.41 2.48
CA GLU A 64 -1.89 1.22 1.67
C GLU A 64 -2.13 2.60 2.29
N LEU A 65 -2.42 2.65 3.60
CA LEU A 65 -2.61 3.91 4.33
C LEU A 65 -1.34 4.77 4.30
N SER A 66 -0.17 4.16 4.51
CA SER A 66 1.12 4.83 4.44
C SER A 66 1.36 5.43 3.05
N ALA A 67 1.10 4.66 1.99
CA ALA A 67 1.23 5.13 0.61
C ALA A 67 0.27 6.30 0.28
N ARG A 68 -0.96 6.27 0.81
CA ARG A 68 -1.94 7.36 0.67
C ARG A 68 -1.45 8.64 1.37
N LEU A 69 -0.89 8.53 2.58
CA LEU A 69 -0.35 9.67 3.30
C LEU A 69 0.85 10.30 2.58
N GLU A 70 1.79 9.48 2.09
CA GLU A 70 2.95 10.00 1.34
C GLU A 70 2.50 10.68 0.05
N THR A 71 1.53 10.10 -0.66
CA THR A 71 0.93 10.72 -1.85
C THR A 71 0.33 12.08 -1.51
N ARG A 72 -0.43 12.18 -0.42
CA ARG A 72 -1.03 13.45 0.03
C ARG A 72 0.05 14.50 0.32
N LYS A 73 1.12 14.12 1.03
CA LYS A 73 2.25 15.00 1.34
C LYS A 73 2.92 15.54 0.07
N ILE A 74 3.18 14.69 -0.91
CA ILE A 74 3.77 15.09 -2.20
C ILE A 74 2.85 16.07 -2.93
N VAL A 75 1.55 15.75 -3.02
CA VAL A 75 0.56 16.61 -3.68
C VAL A 75 0.45 17.98 -3.01
N GLU A 76 0.40 18.03 -1.68
CA GLU A 76 0.35 19.29 -0.94
C GLU A 76 1.62 20.14 -1.13
N ARG A 77 2.80 19.52 -1.17
CA ARG A 77 4.05 20.24 -1.48
C ARG A 77 4.04 20.80 -2.90
N ALA A 78 3.58 20.04 -3.89
CA ALA A 78 3.46 20.50 -5.26
C ALA A 78 2.46 21.67 -5.39
N LYS A 79 1.30 21.58 -4.73
CA LYS A 79 0.35 22.71 -4.62
C LYS A 79 1.01 23.94 -4.00
N GLY A 80 1.83 23.77 -2.96
CA GLY A 80 2.60 24.85 -2.35
C GLY A 80 3.53 25.57 -3.33
N ILE A 81 4.25 24.83 -4.17
CA ILE A 81 5.09 25.41 -5.23
C ILE A 81 4.24 26.15 -6.25
N MET A 82 3.17 25.53 -6.76
CA MET A 82 2.29 26.16 -7.75
C MET A 82 1.66 27.46 -7.23
N GLN A 83 1.23 27.49 -5.96
CA GLN A 83 0.70 28.69 -5.32
C GLN A 83 1.75 29.82 -5.29
N ARG A 84 3.00 29.52 -4.91
CA ARG A 84 4.08 30.53 -4.85
C ARG A 84 4.45 31.05 -6.25
N ASP A 85 4.68 30.13 -7.19
CA ASP A 85 5.26 30.46 -8.49
C ASP A 85 4.23 31.08 -9.45
N LEU A 86 3.00 30.57 -9.43
CA LEU A 86 1.92 31.03 -10.30
C LEU A 86 1.03 32.06 -9.63
N LYS A 87 1.23 32.33 -8.33
CA LYS A 87 0.40 33.26 -7.51
C LYS A 87 -1.09 32.92 -7.56
N ILE A 88 -1.40 31.63 -7.54
CA ILE A 88 -2.77 31.10 -7.54
C ILE A 88 -3.17 30.62 -6.15
N THR A 89 -4.47 30.44 -5.94
CA THR A 89 -5.03 29.87 -4.71
C THR A 89 -4.78 28.37 -4.61
N GLU A 90 -4.95 27.82 -3.42
CA GLU A 90 -4.86 26.38 -3.18
C GLU A 90 -5.84 25.57 -4.05
N GLU A 91 -7.07 26.09 -4.21
CA GLU A 91 -8.12 25.47 -5.01
C GLU A 91 -7.74 25.44 -6.50
N GLU A 92 -7.25 26.56 -7.03
CA GLU A 92 -6.77 26.63 -8.42
C GLU A 92 -5.58 25.71 -8.67
N ALA A 93 -4.65 25.61 -7.72
CA ALA A 93 -3.52 24.68 -7.80
C ALA A 93 -4.01 23.22 -7.84
N TYR A 94 -4.96 22.85 -6.97
CA TYR A 94 -5.56 21.51 -6.98
C TYR A 94 -6.26 21.19 -8.30
N LEU A 95 -7.09 22.10 -8.81
CA LEU A 95 -7.81 21.92 -10.07
C LEU A 95 -6.86 21.81 -11.26
N THR A 96 -5.77 22.59 -11.25
CA THR A 96 -4.74 22.53 -12.28
C THR A 96 -3.99 21.21 -12.26
N LEU A 97 -3.59 20.74 -11.08
CA LEU A 97 -2.90 19.45 -10.92
C LEU A 97 -3.82 18.28 -11.32
N GLN A 98 -5.10 18.35 -10.98
CA GLN A 98 -6.11 17.38 -11.42
C GLN A 98 -6.31 17.39 -12.94
N ARG A 99 -6.35 18.58 -13.56
CA ARG A 99 -6.47 18.72 -15.02
C ARG A 99 -5.27 18.10 -15.72
N GLU A 100 -4.05 18.39 -15.27
CA GLU A 100 -2.81 17.81 -15.83
C GLU A 100 -2.77 16.29 -15.68
N SER A 101 -3.17 15.76 -14.52
CA SER A 101 -3.28 14.31 -14.29
C SER A 101 -4.20 13.64 -15.31
N ARG A 102 -5.40 14.21 -15.54
CA ARG A 102 -6.36 13.69 -16.52
C ARG A 102 -5.85 13.79 -17.96
N GLN A 103 -5.27 14.92 -18.34
CA GLN A 103 -4.78 15.13 -19.71
C GLN A 103 -3.62 14.20 -20.06
N ARG A 104 -2.75 13.90 -19.09
CA ARG A 104 -1.57 13.04 -19.29
C ARG A 104 -1.82 11.56 -19.00
N GLY A 105 -3.00 11.21 -18.47
CA GLY A 105 -3.32 9.84 -18.05
C GLY A 105 -2.43 9.31 -16.93
N LYS A 106 -1.89 10.20 -16.09
CA LYS A 106 -0.97 9.86 -14.98
C LYS A 106 -1.63 10.10 -13.64
N SER A 107 -1.15 9.42 -12.60
CA SER A 107 -1.63 9.66 -11.24
C SER A 107 -1.29 11.09 -10.76
N MET A 108 -2.10 11.61 -9.84
CA MET A 108 -1.82 12.90 -9.17
C MET A 108 -0.42 12.92 -8.53
N LYS A 109 0.03 11.78 -8.01
CA LYS A 109 1.36 11.59 -7.42
C LYS A 109 2.47 11.87 -8.43
N GLU A 110 2.42 11.24 -9.60
CA GLU A 110 3.46 11.39 -10.62
C GLU A 110 3.56 12.83 -11.15
N ILE A 111 2.41 13.51 -11.30
CA ILE A 111 2.40 14.93 -11.70
C ILE A 111 3.04 15.79 -10.60
N ALA A 112 2.67 15.56 -9.34
CA ALA A 112 3.24 16.28 -8.21
C ALA A 112 4.75 16.04 -8.06
N GLU A 113 5.22 14.80 -8.21
CA GLU A 113 6.64 14.45 -8.21
C GLU A 113 7.41 15.17 -9.34
N SER A 114 6.80 15.27 -10.54
CA SER A 114 7.41 16.01 -11.65
C SER A 114 7.59 17.50 -11.34
N ILE A 115 6.63 18.12 -10.64
CA ILE A 115 6.72 19.51 -10.20
C ILE A 115 7.83 19.67 -9.15
N LEU A 116 7.86 18.79 -8.15
CA LEU A 116 8.88 18.81 -7.09
C LEU A 116 10.29 18.64 -7.64
N LEU A 117 10.48 17.69 -8.56
CA LEU A 117 11.77 17.46 -9.20
C LEU A 117 12.27 18.70 -9.97
N ASN A 118 11.37 19.36 -10.70
CA ASN A 118 11.72 20.59 -11.41
C ASN A 118 12.12 21.72 -10.46
N GLU A 119 11.47 21.83 -9.30
CA GLU A 119 11.85 22.80 -8.25
C GLU A 119 13.24 22.49 -7.68
N GLU A 120 13.52 21.23 -7.32
CA GLU A 120 14.83 20.82 -6.82
C GLU A 120 15.95 21.13 -7.81
N ILE A 121 15.70 20.89 -9.11
CA ILE A 121 16.66 21.23 -10.18
C ILE A 121 16.91 22.75 -10.25
N ARG A 122 15.86 23.59 -10.09
CA ARG A 122 16.01 25.05 -10.07
C ARG A 122 16.81 25.51 -8.86
N GLU A 123 16.53 24.97 -7.67
CA GLU A 123 17.27 25.29 -6.45
C GLU A 123 18.77 24.94 -6.55
N VAL A 124 19.10 23.81 -7.20
CA VAL A 124 20.51 23.42 -7.42
C VAL A 124 21.20 24.35 -8.41
N ARG A 125 20.53 24.77 -9.49
CA ARG A 125 21.10 25.69 -10.49
C ARG A 125 21.30 27.09 -9.91
N ASP A 126 20.37 27.55 -9.09
CA ASP A 126 20.34 28.93 -8.59
C ASP A 126 21.19 29.10 -7.30
N LYS A 127 21.78 28.02 -6.76
CA LYS A 127 22.83 28.08 -5.73
C LYS A 127 24.14 28.65 -6.33
N PRO A 128 24.65 29.79 -5.85
CA PRO A 128 25.95 30.28 -6.28
C PRO A 128 27.04 29.27 -5.88
N SER A 129 27.89 28.93 -6.84
CA SER A 129 29.10 28.12 -6.62
C SER A 129 30.05 28.86 -5.67
N SER A 130 29.92 28.61 -4.36
CA SER A 130 30.78 29.14 -3.30
C SER A 130 32.21 28.55 -3.29
N LEU A 131 32.75 28.18 -4.45
CA LEU A 131 34.04 27.50 -4.60
C LEU A 131 35.03 28.20 -5.56
N ARG A 132 34.78 29.43 -6.03
CA ARG A 132 35.74 30.16 -6.89
C ARG A 132 36.56 31.27 -6.22
N ASP A 133 36.30 31.63 -4.97
CA ASP A 133 36.99 32.75 -4.30
C ASP A 133 38.01 32.35 -3.21
N GLN A 134 38.67 31.19 -3.33
CA GLN A 134 39.85 30.86 -2.51
C GLN A 134 41.18 30.85 -3.27
N ASN A 135 41.22 31.28 -4.54
CA ASN A 135 42.47 31.31 -5.32
C ASN A 135 42.79 32.67 -5.96
N LYS A 136 42.55 33.75 -5.19
CA LYS A 136 43.15 35.07 -5.40
C LYS A 136 43.79 35.54 -4.10
N GLY A 137 44.94 34.95 -3.79
CA GLY A 137 45.68 35.31 -2.60
C GLY A 137 46.78 34.30 -2.29
N ARG A 138 47.76 34.21 -3.19
CA ARG A 138 49.15 33.86 -2.89
C ARG A 138 50.02 34.16 -4.10
#